data_AF-A0A2E1ZG81-F1
#
_entry.id   AF-A0A2E1ZG81-F1
#
_cell.length_a   1.000
_cell.length_b   1.000
_cell.length_c   1.000
_cell.angle_alpha   90.00
_cell.angle_beta   90.00
_cell.angle_gamma   90.00
#
_symmetry.space_group_name_H-M   'P 1'
#
loop_
_entity.id
_entity.type
_entity.pdbx_description
1 polymer ?
#
loop_
_entity_poly.entity_id
_entity_poly.type
_entity_poly.pdbx_seq_one_letter_code
_entity_poly.pdbx_strand_id
1 'polypeptide(L)'
;MLEILFSISFSLFGGSIIDTKLKHHKYEKEEYKEIFYLKNKESVNTYCVKHSRLENIQKKKYTTHNGLQKTKYKVNIIDKEDEK
;
A
#
# COMPACT_ATOMS: atom_id res chain seq x y z
N MET A 1 5.70 -8.51 18.14
CA MET A 1 5.51 -9.37 16.95
C MET A 1 5.22 -8.57 15.68
N LEU A 2 4.22 -7.67 15.67
CA LEU A 2 3.84 -6.89 14.48
C LEU A 2 5.00 -6.04 13.90
N GLU A 3 5.78 -5.38 14.75
CA GLU A 3 6.93 -4.59 14.29
C GLU A 3 8.05 -5.44 13.67
N ILE A 4 8.23 -6.69 14.11
CA ILE A 4 9.20 -7.61 13.50
C ILE A 4 8.73 -8.00 12.10
N LEU A 5 7.44 -8.30 11.93
CA LEU A 5 6.87 -8.60 10.61
C LEU A 5 7.01 -7.41 9.65
N PHE A 6 6.76 -6.20 10.16
CA PHE A 6 6.99 -4.97 9.39
C PHE A 6 8.46 -4.83 9.00
N SER A 7 9.39 -4.98 9.94
CA SER A 7 10.83 -4.88 9.67
C SER A 7 11.31 -5.91 8.64
N ILE A 8 10.81 -7.15 8.68
CA ILE A 8 11.10 -8.18 7.67
C ILE A 8 10.55 -7.76 6.31
N SER A 9 9.28 -7.33 6.25
CA SER A 9 8.64 -6.87 5.02
C SER A 9 9.40 -5.69 4.41
N PHE A 10 9.75 -4.69 5.20
CA PHE A 10 10.48 -3.53 4.72
C PHE A 10 11.90 -3.89 4.26
N SER A 11 12.59 -4.80 4.96
CA SER A 11 13.92 -5.26 4.55
C SER A 11 13.90 -6.02 3.22
N LEU A 12 12.86 -6.80 2.94
CA LEU A 12 12.74 -7.57 1.69
C LEU A 12 12.28 -6.71 0.49
N PHE A 13 11.34 -5.79 0.70
CA PHE A 13 10.70 -5.04 -0.38
C PHE A 13 11.16 -3.58 -0.49
N GLY A 14 11.85 -3.04 0.52
CA GLY A 14 12.33 -1.66 0.54
C GLY A 14 11.23 -0.62 0.35
N GLY A 15 10.06 -0.85 0.95
CA GLY A 15 8.89 0.02 0.78
C GLY A 15 8.15 -0.13 -0.56
N SER A 16 8.49 -1.14 -1.37
CA SER A 16 7.86 -1.38 -2.66
C SER A 16 6.51 -2.07 -2.53
N ILE A 17 5.52 -1.62 -3.31
CA ILE A 17 4.28 -2.36 -3.57
C ILE A 17 3.99 -2.39 -5.08
N ILE A 18 3.19 -3.37 -5.50
CA ILE A 18 2.65 -3.47 -6.85
C ILE A 18 1.14 -3.32 -6.77
N ASP A 19 0.59 -2.40 -7.57
CA ASP A 19 -0.85 -2.14 -7.58
C ASP A 19 -1.61 -3.13 -8.49
N THR A 20 -2.94 -3.02 -8.50
CA THR A 20 -3.81 -3.81 -9.37
C THR A 20 -3.60 -3.59 -10.87
N LYS A 21 -2.92 -2.50 -11.26
CA LYS A 21 -2.57 -2.17 -12.64
C LYS A 21 -1.14 -2.57 -12.99
N LEU A 22 -0.50 -3.40 -12.14
CA LEU A 22 0.89 -3.86 -12.27
C LEU A 22 1.92 -2.71 -12.27
N LYS A 23 1.55 -1.55 -11.74
CA LYS A 23 2.47 -0.43 -11.53
C LYS A 23 3.22 -0.65 -10.23
N HIS A 24 4.52 -0.34 -10.26
CA HIS A 24 5.39 -0.41 -9.09
C HIS A 24 5.44 0.97 -8.43
N HIS A 25 5.26 0.99 -7.12
CA HIS A 25 5.27 2.17 -6.27
C HIS A 25 6.26 1.95 -5.13
N LYS A 26 6.88 3.03 -4.65
CA LYS A 26 7.85 2.99 -3.54
C LYS A 26 7.51 4.08 -2.53
N TYR A 27 7.59 3.72 -1.26
CA TYR A 27 7.30 4.58 -0.12
C TYR A 27 8.46 4.54 0.86
N GLU A 28 8.67 5.63 1.59
CA GLU A 28 9.61 5.65 2.73
C GLU A 28 9.08 4.79 3.87
N LYS A 29 9.90 4.63 4.91
CA LYS A 29 9.64 3.69 5.99
C LYS A 29 8.33 4.00 6.73
N GLU A 30 8.07 5.27 7.04
CA GLU A 30 6.89 5.72 7.78
C GLU A 30 5.61 5.52 6.96
N GLU A 31 5.62 5.95 5.70
CA GLU A 31 4.53 5.81 4.74
C GLU A 31 4.22 4.34 4.46
N TYR A 32 5.26 3.52 4.25
CA TYR A 32 5.09 2.08 4.07
C TYR A 32 4.53 1.41 5.33
N LYS A 33 4.88 1.91 6.52
CA LYS A 33 4.33 1.42 7.80
C LYS A 33 2.82 1.62 7.85
N GLU A 34 2.31 2.77 7.43
CA GLU A 34 0.88 3.04 7.36
C GLU A 34 0.17 2.07 6.39
N ILE A 35 0.74 1.87 5.19
CA ILE A 35 0.20 0.92 4.19
C ILE A 35 0.20 -0.52 4.72
N PHE A 36 1.27 -0.93 5.41
CA PHE A 36 1.42 -2.26 5.96
C PHE A 36 0.33 -2.57 6.99
N TYR A 37 0.05 -1.62 7.88
CA TYR A 37 -0.95 -1.78 8.94
C TYR A 37 -2.39 -1.46 8.53
N LEU A 38 -2.60 -0.91 7.34
CA LEU A 38 -3.93 -0.62 6.82
C LEU A 38 -4.87 -1.84 6.89
N LYS A 39 -6.11 -1.64 7.36
CA LYS A 39 -7.10 -2.72 7.43
C LYS A 39 -7.69 -3.00 6.04
N ASN A 40 -8.49 -4.06 5.94
CA ASN A 40 -9.15 -4.41 4.68
C ASN A 40 -10.17 -3.33 4.30
N LYS A 41 -10.21 -2.95 3.02
CA LYS A 41 -11.07 -1.94 2.39
C LYS A 41 -10.81 -0.49 2.83
N GLU A 42 -9.95 -0.26 3.82
CA GLU A 42 -9.50 1.08 4.20
C GLU A 42 -8.51 1.65 3.18
N SER A 43 -8.39 2.97 3.20
CA SER A 43 -7.48 3.75 2.36
C SER A 43 -6.64 4.71 3.18
N VAL A 44 -5.43 5.00 2.70
CA VAL A 44 -4.54 6.02 3.27
C VAL A 44 -3.98 6.89 2.15
N ASN A 45 -3.87 8.19 2.40
CA ASN A 45 -3.19 9.13 1.53
C ASN A 45 -1.72 9.18 1.93
N THR A 46 -0.82 8.97 0.98
CA THR A 46 0.60 8.87 1.29
C THR A 46 1.46 9.28 0.10
N TYR A 47 2.72 9.61 0.35
CA TYR A 47 3.63 10.13 -0.66
C TYR A 47 4.47 9.01 -1.28
N CYS A 48 4.32 8.84 -2.60
CA CYS A 48 5.11 7.87 -3.35
C CYS A 48 6.43 8.51 -3.81
N VAL A 49 7.56 8.09 -3.24
CA VAL A 49 8.88 8.63 -3.59
C VAL A 49 9.32 8.28 -5.01
N LYS A 50 8.79 7.19 -5.58
CA LYS A 50 9.11 6.81 -6.97
C LYS A 50 8.46 7.75 -7.99
N HIS A 51 7.24 8.20 -7.73
CA HIS A 51 6.47 9.05 -8.64
C HIS A 51 6.45 10.52 -8.20
N SER A 52 7.08 10.84 -7.07
CA SER A 52 7.13 12.16 -6.45
C SER A 52 5.75 12.84 -6.34
N ARG A 53 4.75 12.11 -5.85
CA ARG A 53 3.36 12.60 -5.76
C ARG A 53 2.56 11.92 -4.65
N LEU A 54 1.46 12.57 -4.27
CA LEU A 54 0.47 12.00 -3.36
C LEU A 54 -0.38 10.95 -4.06
N GLU A 55 -0.54 9.82 -3.40
CA GLU A 55 -1.32 8.69 -3.87
C GLU A 55 -2.27 8.20 -2.76
N ASN A 56 -3.51 7.88 -3.13
CA ASN A 56 -4.46 7.21 -2.24
C ASN A 56 -4.33 5.71 -2.45
N ILE A 57 -4.02 4.98 -1.39
CA ILE A 57 -3.79 3.54 -1.42
C ILE A 57 -4.89 2.84 -0.67
N GLN A 58 -5.66 2.01 -1.36
CA GLN A 58 -6.66 1.14 -0.77
C GLN A 58 -6.19 -0.31 -0.72
N LYS A 59 -6.25 -0.94 0.46
CA LYS A 59 -5.89 -2.35 0.64
C LYS A 59 -7.12 -3.24 0.52
N LYS A 60 -7.04 -4.26 -0.34
CA LYS A 60 -8.10 -5.25 -0.52
C LYS A 60 -7.56 -6.64 -0.23
N LYS A 61 -8.07 -7.24 0.84
CA LYS A 61 -7.88 -8.66 1.17
C LYS A 61 -9.08 -9.45 0.67
N TYR A 62 -8.83 -10.54 -0.04
CA TYR A 62 -9.86 -11.46 -0.49
C TYR A 62 -9.39 -12.90 -0.29
N THR A 63 -10.34 -13.74 0.11
CA THR A 63 -10.14 -15.18 0.25
C THR A 63 -10.42 -15.82 -1.09
N THR A 64 -9.46 -16.58 -1.60
CA THR A 64 -9.64 -17.39 -2.81
C THR A 64 -10.50 -18.61 -2.51
N HIS A 65 -11.04 -19.27 -3.54
CA HIS A 65 -11.81 -20.52 -3.39
C HIS A 65 -11.05 -21.61 -2.61
N ASN A 66 -9.71 -21.56 -2.62
CA ASN A 66 -8.84 -22.51 -1.93
C ASN A 66 -8.48 -22.06 -0.49
N GLY A 67 -9.20 -21.08 0.08
CA GLY A 67 -8.96 -20.58 1.44
C GLY A 67 -7.73 -19.66 1.59
N LEU A 68 -6.94 -19.45 0.52
CA LEU A 68 -5.76 -18.59 0.57
C LEU A 68 -6.18 -17.11 0.59
N GLN A 69 -5.62 -16.33 1.52
CA GLN A 69 -5.80 -14.88 1.53
C GLN A 69 -4.80 -14.20 0.59
N LYS A 70 -5.30 -13.34 -0.29
CA LYS A 70 -4.48 -12.51 -1.18
C LYS A 70 -4.70 -11.04 -0.85
N THR A 71 -3.62 -10.26 -0.87
CA THR A 71 -3.67 -8.80 -0.73
C THR A 71 -3.47 -8.16 -2.11
N LYS A 72 -4.33 -7.21 -2.46
CA LYS A 72 -4.21 -6.33 -3.62
C LYS A 72 -4.22 -4.89 -3.15
N TYR A 73 -3.45 -4.04 -3.82
CA TYR A 73 -3.45 -2.59 -3.59
C TYR A 73 -4.07 -1.88 -4.79
N LYS A 74 -5.10 -1.07 -4.56
CA LYS A 74 -5.58 -0.13 -5.57
C LYS A 74 -4.93 1.22 -5.26
N VAL A 75 -4.24 1.80 -6.24
CA VAL A 75 -3.60 3.10 -6.10
C VAL A 75 -4.28 4.10 -7.03
N ASN A 76 -4.71 5.23 -6.48
CA ASN A 76 -5.22 6.37 -7.22
C ASN A 76 -4.29 7.57 -7.00
N ILE A 77 -4.15 8.40 -8.02
CA ILE A 77 -3.43 9.68 -7.90
C ILE A 77 -4.40 10.65 -7.22
N ILE A 78 -3.90 11.38 -6.24
CA ILE A 78 -4.68 12.46 -5.62
C ILE A 78 -4.32 13.73 -6.39
N ASP A 79 -5.14 14.07 -7.37
CA ASP A 79 -5.12 15.39 -7.95
C ASP A 79 -5.91 16.31 -6.98
N LYS A 80 -5.49 17.57 -6.83
CA LYS A 80 -6.00 18.53 -5.82
C LYS A 80 -7.50 18.91 -5.98
N GLU A 81 -8.28 18.18 -6.77
CA GLU A 81 -9.67 18.54 -7.10
C GLU A 81 -10.73 17.91 -6.18
N ASP A 82 -10.36 16.99 -5.27
CA ASP A 82 -11.31 16.33 -4.36
C ASP A 82 -11.38 16.98 -2.95
N GLU A 83 -11.21 18.31 -2.88
CA GLU A 83 -11.59 19.11 -1.71
C GLU A 83 -12.77 20.01 -2.12
N LYS A 84 -13.98 19.45 -2.15
CA LYS A 84 -15.23 20.18 -2.38
C LYS A 84 -16.23 19.94 -1.25
#